data_AF-A0A832YHU5-F1
#
_entry.id   AF-A0A832YHU5-F1
#
_cell.length_a   1.000
_cell.length_b   1.000
_cell.length_c   1.000
_cell.angle_alpha   90.00
_cell.angle_beta   90.00
_cell.angle_gamma   90.00
#
_symmetry.space_group_name_H-M   'P 1'
#
loop_
_entity.id
_entity.type
_entity.pdbx_description
1 polymer ?
#
loop_
_entity_poly.entity_id
_entity_poly.type
_entity_poly.pdbx_seq_one_letter_code
_entity_poly.pdbx_strand_id
1 'polypeptide(L)'
;MSEGTAVSKPHGGNLVNRFSNIDPSGLSSISISADLANDVENIADGIFSPLEGFLSQQDFENVVEKGRLSNDVPWTIPIVLDVDESAASKIKDSGNVLLKNPDGLGVAVLNVE
;
A
#
# COMPACT_ATOMS: atom_id res chain seq x y z
N MET A 1 35.96 20.64 11.73
CA MET A 1 35.22 19.83 10.74
C MET A 1 33.94 19.42 11.42
N SER A 2 32.83 20.11 11.17
CA SER A 2 31.54 19.78 11.78
C SER A 2 30.98 18.55 11.08
N GLU A 3 31.08 17.38 11.72
CA GLU A 3 30.28 16.22 11.35
C GLU A 3 28.82 16.56 11.63
N GLY A 4 28.13 17.06 10.61
CA GLY A 4 26.68 17.13 10.64
C GLY A 4 26.14 15.70 10.62
N THR A 5 25.44 15.30 11.68
CA THR A 5 24.67 14.06 11.73
C THR A 5 23.63 14.10 10.61
N ALA A 6 23.98 13.54 9.46
CA ALA A 6 23.06 13.45 8.33
C ALA A 6 21.95 12.46 8.69
N VAL A 7 20.70 12.86 8.50
CA VAL A 7 19.53 11.99 8.66
C VAL A 7 19.68 10.81 7.69
N SER A 8 19.46 9.58 8.18
CA SER A 8 19.46 8.37 7.34
C SER A 8 18.49 8.53 6.17
N LYS A 9 18.90 8.09 4.98
CA LYS A 9 18.00 8.08 3.82
C LYS A 9 16.85 7.09 4.06
N PRO A 10 15.65 7.38 3.53
CA PRO A 10 14.55 6.42 3.52
C PRO A 10 14.96 5.11 2.83
N HIS A 11 14.34 4.00 3.24
CA HIS A 11 14.54 2.71 2.60
C HIS A 11 14.06 2.76 1.14
N GLY A 12 14.85 2.18 0.22
CA GLY A 12 14.66 2.33 -1.23
C GLY A 12 15.01 3.71 -1.80
N GLY A 13 15.52 4.64 -0.98
CA GLY A 13 16.13 5.89 -1.41
C GLY A 13 15.23 7.12 -1.40
N ASN A 14 13.90 6.95 -1.41
CA ASN A 14 12.92 8.03 -1.38
C ASN A 14 11.84 7.75 -0.33
N LEU A 15 11.35 8.80 0.33
CA LEU A 15 10.21 8.70 1.24
C LEU A 15 8.93 8.74 0.41
N VAL A 16 8.16 7.66 0.45
CA VAL A 16 6.85 7.60 -0.18
C VAL A 16 5.89 8.55 0.53
N ASN A 17 5.05 9.25 -0.25
CA ASN A 17 3.93 10.04 0.26
C ASN A 17 2.77 9.86 -0.71
N ARG A 18 1.68 9.24 -0.26
CA ARG A 18 0.50 8.91 -1.10
C ARG A 18 -0.76 9.67 -0.71
N PHE A 19 -0.63 10.77 0.02
CA PHE A 19 -1.78 11.64 0.27
C PHE A 19 -2.28 12.24 -1.05
N SER A 20 -3.59 12.19 -1.26
CA SER A 20 -4.22 12.71 -2.46
C SER A 20 -5.57 13.33 -2.13
N ASN A 21 -6.00 14.27 -2.98
CA ASN A 21 -7.30 14.94 -2.88
C ASN A 21 -8.29 14.36 -3.91
N ILE A 22 -8.24 13.05 -4.15
CA ILE A 22 -9.15 12.38 -5.08
C ILE A 22 -10.57 12.48 -4.51
N ASP A 23 -11.51 12.95 -5.32
CA ASP A 23 -12.94 12.91 -4.96
C ASP A 23 -13.43 11.45 -5.08
N PRO A 24 -13.86 10.81 -3.97
CA PRO A 24 -14.33 9.44 -4.01
C PRO A 24 -15.77 9.31 -4.55
N SER A 25 -16.42 10.42 -4.90
CA SER A 25 -17.81 10.41 -5.37
C SER A 25 -17.99 9.53 -6.61
N GLY A 26 -18.91 8.58 -6.53
CA GLY A 26 -19.23 7.66 -7.63
C GLY A 26 -18.33 6.41 -7.71
N LEU A 27 -17.31 6.29 -6.85
CA LEU A 27 -16.52 5.06 -6.76
C LEU A 27 -17.29 3.96 -6.01
N SER A 28 -17.16 2.72 -6.50
CA SER A 28 -17.50 1.53 -5.71
C SER A 28 -16.63 1.51 -4.46
N SER A 29 -17.14 0.94 -3.36
CA SER A 29 -16.38 0.83 -2.10
C SER A 29 -16.38 -0.58 -1.54
N ILE A 30 -15.29 -0.94 -0.87
CA ILE A 30 -15.17 -2.14 -0.05
C ILE A 30 -14.77 -1.77 1.38
N SER A 31 -15.25 -2.54 2.34
CA SER A 31 -14.82 -2.43 3.74
C SER A 31 -13.56 -3.27 3.97
N ILE A 32 -12.60 -2.71 4.68
CA ILE A 32 -11.37 -3.39 5.09
C ILE A 32 -11.29 -3.48 6.62
N SER A 33 -10.45 -4.38 7.12
CA SER A 33 -10.18 -4.51 8.56
C SER A 33 -9.44 -3.29 9.10
N ALA A 34 -9.40 -3.15 10.43
CA ALA A 34 -8.59 -2.13 11.08
C ALA A 34 -7.09 -2.31 10.78
N ASP A 35 -6.62 -3.56 10.71
CA ASP A 35 -5.22 -3.87 10.42
C ASP A 35 -4.84 -3.45 8.99
N LEU A 36 -5.69 -3.76 8.00
CA LEU A 36 -5.48 -3.29 6.62
C LEU A 36 -5.56 -1.76 6.52
N ALA A 37 -6.42 -1.10 7.30
CA ALA A 37 -6.48 0.35 7.34
C ALA A 37 -5.18 0.95 7.88
N ASN A 38 -4.58 0.34 8.92
CA ASN A 38 -3.25 0.74 9.41
C ASN A 38 -2.16 0.53 8.34
N ASP A 39 -2.22 -0.56 7.57
CA ASP A 39 -1.26 -0.78 6.48
C ASP A 39 -1.41 0.27 5.37
N VAL A 40 -2.64 0.66 5.04
CA VAL A 40 -2.92 1.77 4.11
C VAL A 40 -2.28 3.08 4.62
N GLU A 41 -2.44 3.40 5.90
CA GLU A 41 -1.82 4.58 6.51
C GLU A 41 -0.29 4.49 6.49
N ASN A 42 0.29 3.35 6.84
CA ASN A 42 1.74 3.11 6.80
C ASN A 42 2.34 3.27 5.39
N ILE A 43 1.61 2.85 4.35
CA ILE A 43 1.99 3.10 2.95
C ILE A 43 1.89 4.60 2.64
N ALA A 44 0.77 5.24 3.02
CA ALA A 44 0.52 6.65 2.70
C ALA A 44 1.53 7.60 3.33
N ASP A 45 1.91 7.35 4.58
CA ASP A 45 2.90 8.12 5.36
C ASP A 45 4.35 7.78 4.98
N GLY A 46 4.57 6.73 4.19
CA GLY A 46 5.90 6.29 3.78
C GLY A 46 6.65 5.50 4.85
N ILE A 47 6.00 5.06 5.93
CA ILE A 47 6.55 4.12 6.91
C ILE A 47 7.01 2.83 6.20
N PHE A 48 6.26 2.41 5.18
CA PHE A 48 6.59 1.25 4.34
C PHE A 48 7.36 1.59 3.06
N SER A 49 8.03 2.75 2.97
CA SER A 49 8.93 3.04 1.84
C SER A 49 9.88 1.85 1.60
N PRO A 50 10.01 1.35 0.35
CA PRO A 50 9.60 1.97 -0.91
C PRO A 50 8.20 1.60 -1.43
N LEU A 51 7.35 0.91 -0.66
CA LEU A 51 6.04 0.48 -1.14
C LEU A 51 5.14 1.69 -1.45
N GLU A 52 4.57 1.71 -2.65
CA GLU A 52 3.59 2.72 -3.09
C GLU A 52 2.13 2.21 -3.05
N GLY A 53 1.95 0.96 -2.66
CA GLY A 53 0.69 0.24 -2.60
C GLY A 53 0.90 -1.16 -2.01
N PHE A 54 -0.16 -1.96 -1.98
CA PHE A 54 -0.06 -3.39 -1.69
C PHE A 54 0.79 -4.10 -2.74
N LEU A 55 1.45 -5.20 -2.35
CA LEU A 55 2.33 -5.92 -3.26
C LEU A 55 1.56 -6.49 -4.47
N SER A 56 2.14 -6.30 -5.65
CA SER A 56 1.77 -7.06 -6.85
C SER A 56 2.04 -8.55 -6.63
N GLN A 57 1.47 -9.42 -7.47
CA GLN A 57 1.78 -10.86 -7.42
C GLN A 57 3.30 -11.11 -7.56
N GLN A 58 3.95 -10.38 -8.46
CA GLN A 58 5.37 -10.55 -8.74
C GLN A 58 6.25 -10.15 -7.54
N ASP A 59 5.89 -9.07 -6.83
CA ASP A 59 6.61 -8.68 -5.62
C ASP A 59 6.30 -9.61 -4.44
N PHE A 60 5.05 -10.05 -4.29
CA PHE A 60 4.66 -11.03 -3.28
C PHE A 60 5.50 -12.32 -3.39
N GLU A 61 5.58 -12.89 -4.59
CA GLU A 61 6.36 -14.12 -4.85
C GLU A 61 7.85 -13.91 -4.54
N ASN A 62 8.45 -12.80 -4.98
CA ASN A 62 9.86 -12.52 -4.69
C ASN A 62 10.12 -12.28 -3.19
N VAL A 63 9.19 -11.62 -2.48
CA VAL A 63 9.32 -11.39 -1.04
C VAL A 63 9.28 -12.71 -0.29
N VAL A 64 8.36 -13.60 -0.64
CA VAL A 64 8.22 -14.92 0.00
C VAL A 64 9.43 -15.81 -0.29
N GLU A 65 9.91 -15.84 -1.54
CA GLU A 65 11.00 -16.74 -1.94
C GLU A 65 12.39 -16.21 -1.58
N LYS A 66 12.60 -14.89 -1.67
CA LYS A 66 13.94 -14.27 -1.64
C LYS A 66 14.09 -13.21 -0.55
N GLY A 67 13.01 -12.80 0.11
CA GLY A 67 13.03 -11.69 1.06
C GLY A 67 13.35 -10.35 0.41
N ARG A 68 12.94 -10.16 -0.85
CA ARG A 68 13.22 -8.96 -1.66
C ARG A 68 12.05 -8.63 -2.57
N LEU A 69 11.89 -7.34 -2.88
CA LEU A 69 11.03 -6.89 -3.97
C LEU A 69 11.62 -7.33 -5.32
N SER A 70 10.82 -7.26 -6.39
CA SER A 70 11.23 -7.61 -7.76
C SER A 70 12.40 -6.78 -8.29
N ASN A 71 12.60 -5.58 -7.74
CA ASN A 71 13.72 -4.68 -8.04
C ASN A 71 14.96 -4.91 -7.14
N ASP A 72 15.02 -6.05 -6.45
CA ASP A 72 16.11 -6.49 -5.55
C ASP A 72 16.23 -5.72 -4.23
N VAL A 73 15.34 -4.77 -3.93
CA VAL A 73 15.32 -4.07 -2.63
C VAL A 73 14.94 -5.06 -1.51
N PRO A 74 15.71 -5.15 -0.39
CA PRO A 74 15.37 -6.01 0.73
C PRO A 74 13.98 -5.68 1.32
N TRP A 75 13.12 -6.69 1.42
CA TRP A 75 11.79 -6.57 2.01
C TRP A 75 11.27 -7.97 2.34
N THR A 76 10.99 -8.26 3.61
CA THR A 76 10.78 -9.64 4.07
C THR A 76 9.37 -9.90 4.59
N ILE A 77 8.49 -8.90 4.58
CA ILE A 77 7.14 -8.99 5.14
C ILE A 77 6.13 -8.66 4.04
N PRO A 78 5.36 -9.62 3.53
CA PRO A 78 4.34 -9.34 2.52
C PRO A 78 3.27 -8.38 3.05
N ILE A 79 3.03 -7.28 2.34
CA ILE A 79 1.94 -6.33 2.61
C ILE A 79 0.91 -6.50 1.49
N VAL A 80 -0.19 -7.17 1.78
CA VAL A 80 -1.17 -7.60 0.77
C VAL A 80 -2.57 -7.14 1.15
N LEU A 81 -3.43 -6.95 0.15
CA LEU A 81 -4.86 -6.76 0.36
C LEU A 81 -5.56 -8.12 0.26
N ASP A 82 -5.78 -8.77 1.39
CA ASP A 82 -6.41 -10.08 1.48
C ASP A 82 -7.94 -9.94 1.62
N VAL A 83 -8.63 -10.01 0.49
CA VAL A 83 -10.09 -9.91 0.41
C VAL A 83 -10.71 -11.21 -0.09
N ASP A 84 -11.99 -11.42 0.21
CA ASP A 84 -12.74 -12.55 -0.35
C ASP A 84 -12.94 -12.43 -1.86
N GLU A 85 -13.32 -13.54 -2.51
CA GLU A 85 -13.50 -13.62 -3.96
C GLU A 85 -14.56 -12.64 -4.50
N SER A 86 -15.60 -12.34 -3.70
CA SER A 86 -16.64 -11.39 -4.09
C SER A 86 -16.10 -9.96 -4.12
N ALA A 87 -15.33 -9.58 -3.11
CA ALA A 87 -14.65 -8.30 -3.05
C ALA A 87 -13.60 -8.19 -4.16
N ALA A 88 -12.74 -9.20 -4.36
CA ALA A 88 -11.75 -9.23 -5.42
C ALA A 88 -12.37 -9.01 -6.82
N SER A 89 -13.50 -9.68 -7.09
CA SER A 89 -14.23 -9.53 -8.36
C SER A 89 -14.72 -8.10 -8.56
N LYS A 90 -15.32 -7.48 -7.53
CA LYS A 90 -15.80 -6.09 -7.59
C LYS A 90 -14.67 -5.10 -7.82
N ILE A 91 -13.53 -5.30 -7.17
CA ILE A 91 -12.34 -4.46 -7.30
C ILE A 91 -11.85 -4.49 -8.75
N LYS A 92 -11.71 -5.70 -9.31
CA LYS A 92 -11.24 -5.93 -10.67
C LYS A 92 -12.12 -5.26 -11.74
N ASP A 93 -13.44 -5.32 -11.58
CA ASP A 93 -14.38 -4.75 -12.55
C ASP A 93 -14.46 -3.21 -12.49
N SER A 94 -14.11 -2.61 -11.35
CA SER A 94 -14.28 -1.17 -11.10
C SER A 94 -13.06 -0.33 -11.51
N GLY A 95 -11.86 -0.92 -11.55
CA GLY A 95 -10.58 -0.25 -11.79
C GLY A 95 -10.11 0.63 -10.62
N ASN A 96 -10.96 1.52 -10.13
CA ASN A 96 -10.74 2.31 -8.91
C ASN A 96 -11.81 1.97 -7.87
N VAL A 97 -11.37 1.72 -6.63
CA VAL A 97 -12.26 1.37 -5.52
C VAL A 97 -11.89 2.16 -4.27
N LEU A 98 -12.89 2.65 -3.55
CA LEU A 98 -12.72 3.29 -2.25
C LEU A 98 -12.59 2.22 -1.16
N LEU A 99 -11.47 2.23 -0.44
CA LEU A 99 -11.27 1.43 0.76
C LEU A 99 -11.88 2.17 1.96
N LYS A 100 -12.76 1.51 2.70
CA LYS A 100 -13.39 2.04 3.91
C LYS A 100 -12.92 1.29 5.15
N ASN A 101 -12.50 2.02 6.16
CA ASN A 101 -12.18 1.44 7.47
C ASN A 101 -13.47 0.93 8.18
N PRO A 102 -13.35 0.25 9.34
CA PRO A 102 -14.51 -0.24 10.09
C PRO A 102 -15.52 0.83 10.53
N ASP A 103 -15.10 2.10 10.67
CA ASP A 103 -15.98 3.23 10.99
C ASP A 103 -16.77 3.74 9.78
N GLY A 104 -16.53 3.15 8.60
CA GLY A 104 -17.16 3.53 7.33
C GLY A 104 -16.51 4.73 6.65
N LEU A 105 -15.40 5.25 7.17
CA LEU A 105 -14.64 6.35 6.59
C LEU A 105 -13.80 5.84 5.41
N GLY A 106 -13.82 6.55 4.29
CA GLY A 106 -12.95 6.28 3.15
C GLY A 106 -11.51 6.71 3.46
N VAL A 107 -10.57 5.76 3.41
CA VAL A 107 -9.16 5.99 3.78
C VAL A 107 -8.20 6.00 2.59
N ALA A 108 -8.54 5.32 1.49
CA ALA A 108 -7.75 5.33 0.27
C ALA A 108 -8.59 5.00 -0.97
N VAL A 109 -8.13 5.48 -2.12
CA VAL A 109 -8.58 5.00 -3.43
C VAL A 109 -7.52 4.04 -3.96
N LEU A 110 -7.90 2.77 -4.10
CA LEU A 110 -7.05 1.74 -4.68
C LEU A 110 -7.27 1.69 -6.19
N ASN A 111 -6.17 1.79 -6.94
CA ASN A 111 -6.12 1.52 -8.37
C ASN A 111 -5.58 0.10 -8.58
N VAL A 112 -6.27 -0.68 -9.39
CA VAL A 112 -5.93 -2.08 -9.67
C VAL A 112 -5.12 -2.16 -10.96
N GLU A 113 -4.02 -2.90 -10.92
CA GLU A 113 -3.18 -3.22 -12.08
C GLU A 113 -3.79 -4.29 -13.01
#